data_AF-A0A8X9A656-F1
#
_entry.id   AF-A0A8X9A656-F1
#
_cell.length_a   1.000
_cell.length_b   1.000
_cell.length_c   1.000
_cell.angle_alpha   90.00
_cell.angle_beta   90.00
_cell.angle_gamma   90.00
#
_symmetry.space_group_name_H-M   'P 1'
#
loop_
_entity.id
_entity.type
_entity.pdbx_description
1 polymer ?
#
loop_
_entity_poly.entity_id
_entity_poly.type
_entity_poly.pdbx_seq_one_letter_code
_entity_poly.pdbx_strand_id
1 'polypeptide(L)'
;MEYLHFARSESLLVKTVCAIVVKGYWDKLLKPKIGSSVTSSVINQVLSEFSANGFSVSWAAQNLVEKIARRDFLLSPTVLNALVNSCSDSDVNAHVLSWLVIFYADSKMSSEAVQVFEHMRVCGYKPHVHACIVLLNSLVKEGLTNLRDAEKVEELLIEMESNNVVPDIFTYNTLISLYCKKGMHYEALCVQDRMERGGVCPDIVTYNSLVYSYCREDRMREALRLFKEIKGAAPNHVTYTTLIDGYCRVGDIGKVLQLRGEMEASGLFPGVVTYNALLRKLCEEGRMGDANKILNEMGDRKIEPDVVTCNTLINAYCKIGDMRSALKFRNRMLEAGLRPDQFTYKALIHGYCKSKEINSAKEINDDEAILALLDELVQGGICVDISVYRAMIRRLCKKEGIGCAERVFGAMQTREILGDTVIYSSLAYAHFRVGDAVSASAFLD
;
A
#
# COMPACT_ATOMS: atom_id res chain seq x y z
N MET A 1 35.21 -40.08 23.70
CA MET A 1 34.98 -40.76 22.40
C MET A 1 33.50 -40.72 21.99
N GLU A 2 32.83 -39.56 22.13
CA GLU A 2 31.39 -39.41 21.81
C GLU A 2 31.12 -38.35 20.73
N TYR A 3 32.15 -37.61 20.29
CA TYR A 3 32.05 -36.57 19.26
C TYR A 3 32.13 -37.11 17.81
N LEU A 4 32.41 -38.40 17.62
CA LEU A 4 32.54 -39.05 16.30
C LEU A 4 31.32 -39.90 15.90
N HIS A 5 30.35 -40.07 16.80
CA HIS A 5 29.13 -40.87 16.57
C HIS A 5 27.90 -40.00 16.23
N PHE A 6 27.90 -38.72 16.64
CA PHE A 6 26.87 -37.72 16.34
C PHE A 6 27.11 -37.00 15.01
N ALA A 7 27.91 -37.57 14.11
CA ALA A 7 28.11 -37.07 12.76
C ALA A 7 27.76 -38.19 11.75
N ARG A 8 26.91 -39.18 12.08
CA ARG A 8 26.68 -40.40 11.26
C ARG A 8 25.21 -40.75 10.96
N SER A 9 24.28 -39.81 11.14
CA SER A 9 22.80 -39.94 11.06
C SER A 9 22.03 -38.86 10.23
N GLU A 10 22.62 -37.71 9.82
CA GLU A 10 22.09 -36.48 9.00
C GLU A 10 21.85 -36.84 7.60
N SER A 11 22.27 -38.00 7.33
CA SER A 11 23.24 -38.11 6.34
C SER A 11 22.71 -39.41 5.79
N LEU A 12 22.36 -40.39 6.65
CA LEU A 12 21.39 -41.45 6.43
C LEU A 12 19.99 -40.87 6.24
N LEU A 13 19.61 -39.85 7.02
CA LEU A 13 18.33 -39.18 6.83
C LEU A 13 18.27 -38.44 5.49
N VAL A 14 19.31 -37.68 5.13
CA VAL A 14 19.38 -36.98 3.84
C VAL A 14 19.47 -37.96 2.66
N LYS A 15 20.14 -39.14 2.78
CA LYS A 15 20.05 -40.16 1.70
C LYS A 15 18.68 -40.70 1.49
N THR A 16 17.96 -40.95 2.58
CA THR A 16 16.64 -41.58 2.52
C THR A 16 15.64 -40.60 1.91
N VAL A 17 15.75 -39.32 2.29
CA VAL A 17 14.96 -38.22 1.72
C VAL A 17 15.25 -38.02 0.23
N CYS A 18 16.52 -38.08 -0.22
CA CYS A 18 16.87 -37.94 -1.64
C CYS A 18 16.56 -39.19 -2.50
N ALA A 19 16.63 -40.41 -1.94
CA ALA A 19 16.33 -41.65 -2.67
C ALA A 19 14.82 -41.83 -2.97
N ILE A 20 13.94 -41.28 -2.12
CA ILE A 20 12.48 -41.41 -2.26
C ILE A 20 11.93 -40.35 -3.23
N VAL A 21 12.55 -39.17 -3.23
CA VAL A 21 12.32 -38.07 -4.19
C VAL A 21 12.54 -38.49 -5.65
N VAL A 22 13.52 -39.36 -5.91
CA VAL A 22 13.90 -39.77 -7.27
C VAL A 22 13.23 -41.07 -7.73
N LYS A 23 12.76 -41.96 -6.83
CA LYS A 23 12.22 -43.28 -7.21
C LYS A 23 10.70 -43.52 -7.05
N GLY A 24 9.92 -42.59 -6.51
CA GLY A 24 8.44 -42.72 -6.51
C GLY A 24 7.85 -43.86 -5.66
N TYR A 25 8.53 -44.29 -4.59
CA TYR A 25 8.04 -45.34 -3.66
C TYR A 25 7.69 -44.77 -2.27
N TRP A 26 6.60 -43.99 -2.18
CA TRP A 26 6.24 -43.21 -0.99
C TRP A 26 5.46 -43.97 0.10
N ASP A 27 4.84 -45.10 -0.21
CA ASP A 27 3.99 -45.85 0.74
C ASP A 27 4.78 -46.51 1.89
N LYS A 28 6.12 -46.57 1.78
CA LYS A 28 7.00 -47.15 2.81
C LYS A 28 7.51 -46.14 3.85
N LEU A 29 7.35 -44.83 3.65
CA LEU A 29 7.86 -43.81 4.58
C LEU A 29 6.83 -43.26 5.58
N LEU A 30 5.54 -43.44 5.31
CA LEU A 30 4.45 -43.01 6.20
C LEU A 30 4.21 -44.01 7.34
N LYS A 31 5.27 -44.44 8.04
CA LYS A 31 5.11 -44.92 9.42
C LYS A 31 5.64 -43.84 10.38
N PRO A 32 4.83 -43.43 11.36
CA PRO A 32 5.03 -42.19 12.09
C PRO A 32 6.14 -42.40 13.12
N LYS A 33 7.35 -41.91 12.83
CA LYS A 33 8.43 -41.58 13.81
C LYS A 33 9.74 -41.30 13.05
N ILE A 34 9.84 -40.14 12.43
CA ILE A 34 11.16 -39.53 12.19
C ILE A 34 11.09 -38.12 12.75
N GLY A 35 11.13 -38.07 14.09
CA GLY A 35 11.51 -36.89 14.84
C GLY A 35 13.01 -36.94 15.10
N SER A 36 13.67 -35.79 14.98
CA SER A 36 14.97 -35.45 15.58
C SER A 36 16.15 -36.40 15.30
N SER A 37 16.83 -36.16 14.19
CA SER A 37 18.28 -35.91 14.17
C SER A 37 18.80 -36.38 12.83
N VAL A 38 19.06 -35.36 12.04
CA VAL A 38 19.93 -35.46 10.93
C VAL A 38 21.31 -35.13 11.64
N THR A 39 22.42 -35.92 11.61
CA THR A 39 23.95 -35.71 11.71
C THR A 39 25.05 -36.07 10.56
N SER A 40 25.97 -35.19 10.12
CA SER A 40 26.70 -35.03 8.80
C SER A 40 27.31 -36.14 7.86
N SER A 41 27.73 -37.35 8.26
CA SER A 41 28.65 -38.20 7.43
C SER A 41 28.02 -39.07 6.35
N VAL A 42 26.77 -39.40 6.48
CA VAL A 42 25.96 -40.05 5.47
C VAL A 42 25.35 -39.08 4.41
N ILE A 43 25.59 -37.75 4.50
CA ILE A 43 25.42 -36.72 3.46
C ILE A 43 26.59 -36.98 2.50
N ASN A 44 27.82 -37.13 3.04
CA ASN A 44 29.02 -37.46 2.25
C ASN A 44 28.95 -38.83 1.58
N GLN A 45 28.32 -39.83 2.22
CA GLN A 45 28.17 -41.14 1.60
C GLN A 45 27.10 -41.12 0.49
N VAL A 46 26.26 -40.08 0.36
CA VAL A 46 25.21 -39.99 -0.67
C VAL A 46 25.69 -39.28 -1.90
N LEU A 47 26.43 -38.18 -1.72
CA LEU A 47 27.09 -37.44 -2.79
C LEU A 47 28.01 -38.34 -3.64
N SER A 48 28.57 -39.40 -3.04
CA SER A 48 29.42 -40.39 -3.73
C SER A 48 28.67 -41.26 -4.77
N GLU A 49 27.40 -41.57 -4.55
CA GLU A 49 26.59 -42.38 -5.49
C GLU A 49 25.93 -41.53 -6.58
N PHE A 50 25.86 -40.20 -6.40
CA PHE A 50 25.27 -39.27 -7.37
C PHE A 50 26.13 -39.02 -8.62
N SER A 51 27.46 -39.19 -8.54
CA SER A 51 28.35 -38.96 -9.70
C SER A 51 28.16 -39.95 -10.86
N ALA A 52 27.35 -41.01 -10.69
CA ALA A 52 27.30 -42.15 -11.59
C ALA A 52 26.21 -42.13 -12.66
N ASN A 53 25.07 -41.44 -12.51
CA ASN A 53 23.94 -41.58 -13.45
C ASN A 53 23.06 -40.33 -13.57
N GLY A 54 23.07 -39.66 -14.72
CA GLY A 54 22.30 -38.44 -15.01
C GLY A 54 20.80 -38.63 -15.35
N PHE A 55 20.07 -37.50 -15.27
CA PHE A 55 18.72 -37.13 -15.78
C PHE A 55 17.50 -36.98 -14.82
N SER A 56 16.85 -35.79 -14.97
CA SER A 56 15.43 -35.35 -14.85
C SER A 56 14.64 -35.42 -13.51
N VAL A 57 14.09 -34.26 -13.09
CA VAL A 57 13.39 -34.01 -11.81
C VAL A 57 11.85 -34.18 -11.93
N SER A 58 11.22 -35.06 -11.14
CA SER A 58 9.76 -35.35 -11.17
C SER A 58 8.90 -34.45 -10.26
N TRP A 59 7.57 -34.40 -10.47
CA TRP A 59 6.60 -33.65 -9.63
C TRP A 59 6.65 -34.00 -8.12
N ALA A 60 6.97 -35.26 -7.79
CA ALA A 60 7.12 -35.69 -6.41
C ALA A 60 8.38 -35.11 -5.74
N ALA A 61 9.42 -34.81 -6.52
CA ALA A 61 10.61 -34.12 -6.06
C ALA A 61 10.31 -32.67 -5.69
N GLN A 62 9.57 -31.97 -6.57
CA GLN A 62 9.15 -30.59 -6.36
C GLN A 62 8.33 -30.44 -5.06
N ASN A 63 7.36 -31.33 -4.80
CA ASN A 63 6.51 -31.29 -3.60
C ASN A 63 7.28 -31.57 -2.28
N LEU A 64 8.36 -32.38 -2.31
CA LEU A 64 9.18 -32.60 -1.10
C LEU A 64 10.13 -31.44 -0.84
N VAL A 65 10.76 -30.89 -1.89
CA VAL A 65 11.58 -29.68 -1.73
C VAL A 65 10.70 -28.53 -1.22
N GLU A 66 9.44 -28.44 -1.65
CA GLU A 66 8.45 -27.48 -1.14
C GLU A 66 8.25 -27.59 0.39
N LYS A 67 8.22 -28.83 0.92
CA LYS A 67 8.07 -29.08 2.37
C LYS A 67 9.37 -28.85 3.15
N ILE A 68 10.52 -29.02 2.53
CA ILE A 68 11.84 -28.81 3.15
C ILE A 68 12.23 -27.33 3.12
N ALA A 69 11.89 -26.60 2.05
CA ALA A 69 12.17 -25.18 1.89
C ALA A 69 11.40 -24.28 2.86
N ARG A 70 10.32 -24.80 3.48
CA ARG A 70 9.67 -24.14 4.63
C ARG A 70 10.49 -24.23 5.94
N ARG A 71 11.74 -24.71 5.91
CA ARG A 71 12.66 -24.76 7.05
C ARG A 71 13.92 -23.96 6.75
N ASP A 72 14.34 -23.10 7.67
CA ASP A 72 15.49 -22.17 7.56
C ASP A 72 16.85 -22.82 7.21
N PHE A 73 16.93 -24.15 7.24
CA PHE A 73 18.15 -24.94 6.98
C PHE A 73 18.69 -24.84 5.53
N LEU A 74 17.82 -24.60 4.54
CA LEU A 74 18.23 -24.59 3.12
C LEU A 74 18.99 -23.33 2.69
N LEU A 75 18.99 -22.27 3.51
CA LEU A 75 19.65 -20.99 3.18
C LEU A 75 21.13 -20.96 3.56
N SER A 76 21.62 -21.98 4.27
CA SER A 76 23.04 -22.05 4.60
C SER A 76 23.85 -22.19 3.31
N PRO A 77 24.88 -21.35 3.09
CA PRO A 77 25.77 -21.47 1.92
C PRO A 77 26.38 -22.87 1.78
N THR A 78 26.59 -23.58 2.89
CA THR A 78 27.08 -24.97 2.88
C THR A 78 26.06 -25.96 2.31
N VAL A 79 24.77 -25.74 2.55
CA VAL A 79 23.68 -26.60 2.05
C VAL A 79 23.39 -26.30 0.58
N LEU A 80 23.37 -25.02 0.19
CA LEU A 80 23.27 -24.62 -1.22
C LEU A 80 24.45 -25.14 -2.04
N ASN A 81 25.68 -25.02 -1.53
CA ASN A 81 26.86 -25.62 -2.17
C ASN A 81 26.79 -27.15 -2.23
N ALA A 82 26.25 -27.83 -1.21
CA ALA A 82 26.09 -29.27 -1.24
C ALA A 82 25.02 -29.73 -2.24
N LEU A 83 23.93 -28.97 -2.39
CA LEU A 83 22.90 -29.21 -3.41
C LEU A 83 23.49 -29.11 -4.82
N VAL A 84 24.29 -28.07 -5.05
CA VAL A 84 24.97 -27.83 -6.33
C VAL A 84 26.05 -28.88 -6.62
N ASN A 85 26.91 -29.19 -5.66
CA ASN A 85 28.01 -30.14 -5.86
C ASN A 85 27.55 -31.60 -5.93
N SER A 86 26.25 -31.87 -5.69
CA SER A 86 25.68 -33.21 -5.79
C SER A 86 25.47 -33.67 -7.23
N CYS A 87 25.26 -32.77 -8.18
CA CYS A 87 25.11 -33.09 -9.60
C CYS A 87 26.29 -32.53 -10.41
N SER A 88 26.90 -33.37 -11.24
CA SER A 88 27.95 -32.99 -12.18
C SER A 88 27.45 -32.17 -13.37
N ASP A 89 26.13 -32.02 -13.50
CA ASP A 89 25.46 -31.31 -14.59
C ASP A 89 25.09 -29.88 -14.15
N SER A 90 25.75 -28.91 -14.78
CA SER A 90 25.54 -27.48 -14.55
C SER A 90 24.10 -27.03 -14.84
N ASP A 91 23.42 -27.65 -15.81
CA ASP A 91 22.07 -27.27 -16.19
C ASP A 91 21.07 -27.74 -15.14
N VAL A 92 21.25 -28.92 -14.57
CA VAL A 92 20.40 -29.44 -13.48
C VAL A 92 20.54 -28.56 -12.24
N ASN A 93 21.75 -28.12 -11.91
CA ASN A 93 22.02 -27.21 -10.80
C ASN A 93 21.32 -25.86 -10.97
N ALA A 94 21.40 -25.29 -12.18
CA ALA A 94 20.69 -24.05 -12.52
C ALA A 94 19.16 -24.20 -12.39
N HIS A 95 18.60 -25.34 -12.81
CA HIS A 95 17.16 -25.61 -12.70
C HIS A 95 16.69 -25.75 -11.24
N VAL A 96 17.43 -26.47 -10.40
CA VAL A 96 17.07 -26.66 -8.98
C VAL A 96 17.09 -25.34 -8.23
N LEU A 97 18.12 -24.53 -8.43
CA LEU A 97 18.22 -23.23 -7.78
C LEU A 97 17.16 -22.25 -8.32
N SER A 98 16.88 -22.26 -9.63
CA SER A 98 15.78 -21.46 -10.22
C SER A 98 14.42 -21.82 -9.63
N TRP A 99 14.17 -23.11 -9.38
CA TRP A 99 12.94 -23.56 -8.73
C TRP A 99 12.84 -23.07 -7.28
N LEU A 100 13.94 -23.09 -6.53
CA LEU A 100 13.99 -22.57 -5.16
C LEU A 100 13.67 -21.06 -5.14
N VAL A 101 14.21 -20.29 -6.09
CA VAL A 101 13.89 -18.86 -6.24
C VAL A 101 12.39 -18.66 -6.46
N ILE A 102 11.78 -19.41 -7.39
CA ILE A 102 10.33 -19.34 -7.66
C ILE A 102 9.54 -19.67 -6.39
N PHE A 103 9.88 -20.77 -5.72
CA PHE A 103 9.18 -21.23 -4.54
C PHE A 103 9.20 -20.20 -3.40
N TYR A 104 10.37 -19.65 -3.07
CA TYR A 104 10.49 -18.64 -2.01
C TYR A 104 9.77 -17.34 -2.40
N ALA A 105 9.87 -16.91 -3.65
CA ALA A 105 9.19 -15.73 -4.14
C ALA A 105 7.65 -15.88 -4.07
N ASP A 106 7.08 -17.02 -4.49
CA ASP A 106 5.64 -17.29 -4.39
C ASP A 106 5.16 -17.44 -2.93
N SER A 107 6.06 -17.89 -2.04
CA SER A 107 5.78 -18.03 -0.61
C SER A 107 5.88 -16.72 0.19
N LYS A 108 6.08 -15.56 -0.49
CA LYS A 108 6.30 -14.24 0.14
C LYS A 108 7.53 -14.21 1.06
N MET A 109 8.56 -14.95 0.67
CA MET A 109 9.87 -15.02 1.31
C MET A 109 10.90 -14.40 0.37
N SER A 110 10.72 -13.14 0.00
CA SER A 110 11.56 -12.52 -1.05
C SER A 110 13.02 -12.34 -0.63
N SER A 111 13.30 -12.17 0.67
CA SER A 111 14.68 -12.09 1.17
C SER A 111 15.46 -13.38 0.89
N GLU A 112 14.81 -14.51 1.14
CA GLU A 112 15.33 -15.85 0.93
C GLU A 112 15.46 -16.17 -0.56
N ALA A 113 14.48 -15.78 -1.36
CA ALA A 113 14.53 -15.91 -2.81
C ALA A 113 15.72 -15.14 -3.42
N VAL A 114 15.99 -13.92 -2.92
CA VAL A 114 17.17 -13.13 -3.30
C VAL A 114 18.47 -13.83 -2.88
N GLN A 115 18.54 -14.41 -1.68
CA GLN A 115 19.76 -15.12 -1.24
C GLN A 115 20.09 -16.32 -2.13
N VAL A 116 19.08 -17.10 -2.53
CA VAL A 116 19.28 -18.20 -3.48
C VAL A 116 19.74 -17.68 -4.84
N PHE A 117 19.13 -16.60 -5.33
CA PHE A 117 19.53 -15.96 -6.58
C PHE A 117 20.99 -15.45 -6.55
N GLU A 118 21.41 -14.84 -5.45
CA GLU A 118 22.80 -14.41 -5.25
C GLU A 118 23.77 -15.59 -5.23
N HIS A 119 23.37 -16.70 -4.61
CA HIS A 119 24.17 -17.93 -4.62
C HIS A 119 24.33 -18.49 -6.04
N MET A 120 23.27 -18.49 -6.85
CA MET A 120 23.36 -18.84 -8.28
C MET A 120 24.41 -18.00 -9.00
N ARG A 121 24.40 -16.68 -8.77
CA ARG A 121 25.33 -15.74 -9.39
C ARG A 121 26.77 -15.99 -8.99
N VAL A 122 27.04 -16.14 -7.69
CA VAL A 122 28.39 -16.42 -7.17
C VAL A 122 28.95 -17.72 -7.74
N CYS A 123 28.09 -18.72 -7.93
CA CYS A 123 28.48 -19.99 -8.53
C CYS A 123 28.49 -20.00 -10.08
N GLY A 124 28.12 -18.89 -10.72
CA GLY A 124 28.10 -18.77 -12.18
C GLY A 124 26.95 -19.51 -12.88
N TYR A 125 25.89 -19.87 -12.15
CA TYR A 125 24.70 -20.48 -12.74
C TYR A 125 23.75 -19.44 -13.29
N LYS A 126 23.29 -19.66 -14.53
CA LYS A 126 22.31 -18.80 -15.17
C LYS A 126 20.90 -19.11 -14.66
N PRO A 127 20.19 -18.14 -14.07
CA PRO A 127 18.82 -18.34 -13.61
C PRO A 127 17.85 -18.51 -14.77
N HIS A 128 16.82 -19.32 -14.56
CA HIS A 128 15.75 -19.48 -15.53
C HIS A 128 14.94 -18.18 -15.66
N VAL A 129 14.49 -17.87 -16.87
CA VAL A 129 13.68 -16.70 -17.23
C VAL A 129 12.51 -16.48 -16.26
N HIS A 130 11.74 -17.54 -16.01
CA HIS A 130 10.60 -17.51 -15.11
C HIS A 130 10.99 -17.19 -13.66
N ALA A 131 12.14 -17.66 -13.17
CA ALA A 131 12.59 -17.40 -11.81
C ALA A 131 12.90 -15.91 -11.59
N CYS A 132 13.53 -15.26 -12.57
CA CYS A 132 13.80 -13.83 -12.50
C CYS A 132 12.50 -13.00 -12.48
N ILE A 133 11.53 -13.35 -13.34
CA ILE A 133 10.23 -12.66 -13.40
C ILE A 133 9.44 -12.82 -12.10
N VAL A 134 9.37 -14.04 -11.54
CA VAL A 134 8.64 -14.30 -10.30
C VAL A 134 9.30 -13.59 -9.12
N LEU A 135 10.63 -13.63 -9.01
CA LEU A 135 11.37 -12.91 -7.98
C LEU A 135 11.13 -11.40 -8.06
N LEU A 136 11.25 -10.82 -9.25
CA LEU A 136 11.03 -9.40 -9.47
C LEU A 136 9.60 -8.99 -9.12
N ASN A 137 8.60 -9.75 -9.56
CA ASN A 137 7.20 -9.52 -9.20
C ASN A 137 6.94 -9.65 -7.69
N SER A 138 7.62 -10.58 -7.01
CA SER A 138 7.47 -10.75 -5.57
C SER A 138 8.08 -9.59 -4.78
N LEU A 139 9.30 -9.17 -5.13
CA LEU A 139 9.94 -7.97 -4.56
C LEU A 139 9.09 -6.71 -4.75
N VAL A 140 8.46 -6.60 -5.91
CA VAL A 140 7.55 -5.49 -6.23
C VAL A 140 6.27 -5.53 -5.38
N LYS A 141 5.70 -6.72 -5.16
CA LYS A 141 4.49 -6.92 -4.33
C LYS A 141 4.74 -6.66 -2.85
N GLU A 142 5.89 -7.07 -2.32
CA GLU A 142 6.27 -6.80 -0.92
C GLU A 142 6.57 -5.31 -0.68
N GLY A 143 6.88 -4.57 -1.75
CA GLY A 143 7.05 -3.13 -1.77
C GLY A 143 8.43 -2.71 -1.28
N LEU A 144 9.22 -2.07 -2.13
CA LEU A 144 10.58 -1.60 -1.82
C LEU A 144 10.60 -0.80 -0.51
N THR A 145 11.37 -1.25 0.48
CA THR A 145 11.42 -0.57 1.79
C THR A 145 12.63 0.36 1.93
N ASN A 146 13.69 0.11 1.15
CA ASN A 146 14.96 0.80 1.26
C ASN A 146 15.70 0.85 -0.10
N LEU A 147 16.80 1.62 -0.18
CA LEU A 147 17.64 1.74 -1.39
C LEU A 147 18.28 0.41 -1.82
N ARG A 148 18.59 -0.47 -0.86
CA ARG A 148 19.20 -1.78 -1.14
C ARG A 148 18.26 -2.69 -1.91
N ASP A 149 16.95 -2.60 -1.67
CA ASP A 149 15.95 -3.34 -2.43
C ASP A 149 15.89 -2.83 -3.88
N ALA A 150 16.11 -1.53 -4.11
CA ALA A 150 16.17 -0.94 -5.44
C ALA A 150 17.42 -1.38 -6.22
N GLU A 151 18.59 -1.42 -5.58
CA GLU A 151 19.83 -1.95 -6.16
C GLU A 151 19.65 -3.40 -6.61
N LYS A 152 19.05 -4.25 -5.77
CA LYS A 152 18.75 -5.66 -6.11
C LYS A 152 17.84 -5.80 -7.32
N VAL A 153 16.81 -4.96 -7.43
CA VAL A 153 15.91 -4.96 -8.60
C VAL A 153 16.65 -4.54 -9.87
N GLU A 154 17.55 -3.56 -9.78
CA GLU A 154 18.38 -3.14 -10.91
C GLU A 154 19.35 -4.25 -11.35
N GLU A 155 20.01 -4.92 -10.40
CA GLU A 155 20.87 -6.08 -10.65
C GLU A 155 20.10 -7.23 -11.31
N LEU A 156 18.89 -7.53 -10.83
CA LEU A 156 18.01 -8.55 -11.41
C LEU A 156 17.65 -8.24 -12.86
N LEU A 157 17.33 -6.97 -13.17
CA LEU A 157 17.04 -6.56 -14.54
C LEU A 157 18.28 -6.69 -15.46
N ILE A 158 19.48 -6.34 -14.97
CA ILE A 158 20.73 -6.48 -15.75
C ILE A 158 20.99 -7.96 -16.06
N GLU A 159 20.75 -8.84 -15.10
CA GLU A 159 20.91 -10.28 -15.29
C GLU A 159 19.83 -10.86 -16.23
N MET A 160 18.61 -10.36 -16.20
CA MET A 160 17.59 -10.73 -17.20
C MET A 160 18.04 -10.35 -18.61
N GLU A 161 18.54 -9.13 -18.80
CA GLU A 161 19.04 -8.64 -20.08
C GLU A 161 20.26 -9.44 -20.57
N SER A 162 21.21 -9.78 -19.69
CA SER A 162 22.40 -10.58 -20.02
C SER A 162 22.04 -12.01 -20.48
N ASN A 163 20.88 -12.51 -20.04
CA ASN A 163 20.32 -13.81 -20.43
C ASN A 163 19.33 -13.72 -21.60
N ASN A 164 19.30 -12.60 -22.34
CA ASN A 164 18.38 -12.34 -23.46
C ASN A 164 16.89 -12.43 -23.06
N VAL A 165 16.56 -12.10 -21.82
CA VAL A 165 15.19 -11.97 -21.33
C VAL A 165 14.79 -10.51 -21.36
N VAL A 166 13.81 -10.18 -22.19
CA VAL A 166 13.21 -8.84 -22.21
C VAL A 166 12.00 -8.85 -21.27
N PRO A 167 12.00 -8.06 -20.17
CA PRO A 167 10.82 -7.88 -19.35
C PRO A 167 9.66 -7.32 -20.21
N ASP A 168 8.44 -7.74 -19.90
CA ASP A 168 7.27 -7.22 -20.61
C ASP A 168 6.86 -5.82 -20.11
N ILE A 169 5.95 -5.18 -20.85
CA ILE A 169 5.41 -3.85 -20.51
C ILE A 169 4.81 -3.82 -19.10
N PHE A 170 4.17 -4.90 -18.66
CA PHE A 170 3.58 -5.00 -17.34
C PHE A 170 4.65 -4.94 -16.24
N THR A 171 5.76 -5.68 -16.42
CA THR A 171 6.88 -5.68 -15.50
C THR A 171 7.49 -4.28 -15.35
N TYR A 172 7.78 -3.63 -16.48
CA TYR A 172 8.30 -2.25 -16.48
C TYR A 172 7.34 -1.26 -15.83
N ASN A 173 6.06 -1.29 -16.18
CA ASN A 173 5.06 -0.38 -15.62
C ASN A 173 4.89 -0.57 -14.11
N THR A 174 4.98 -1.81 -13.62
CA THR A 174 4.86 -2.09 -12.19
C THR A 174 6.06 -1.54 -11.42
N LEU A 175 7.27 -1.71 -11.97
CA LEU A 175 8.50 -1.13 -11.41
C LEU A 175 8.46 0.40 -11.37
N ILE A 176 8.11 1.03 -12.50
CA ILE A 176 8.01 2.49 -12.61
C ILE A 176 6.98 3.01 -11.61
N SER A 177 5.80 2.38 -11.52
CA SER A 177 4.77 2.75 -10.54
C SER A 177 5.26 2.63 -9.10
N LEU A 178 6.06 1.61 -8.79
CA LEU A 178 6.62 1.39 -7.45
C LEU A 178 7.65 2.46 -7.07
N TYR A 179 8.64 2.72 -7.93
CA TYR A 179 9.62 3.79 -7.74
C TYR A 179 8.93 5.16 -7.61
N CYS A 180 7.95 5.42 -8.49
CA CYS A 180 7.10 6.60 -8.43
C CYS A 180 6.37 6.74 -7.08
N LYS A 181 5.80 5.65 -6.54
CA LYS A 181 5.13 5.67 -5.23
C LYS A 181 6.08 6.01 -4.09
N LYS A 182 7.36 5.63 -4.20
CA LYS A 182 8.42 5.87 -3.21
C LYS A 182 9.14 7.23 -3.39
N GLY A 183 8.85 7.98 -4.45
CA GLY A 183 9.52 9.25 -4.75
C GLY A 183 10.92 9.09 -5.37
N MET A 184 11.24 7.88 -5.83
CA MET A 184 12.51 7.50 -6.46
C MET A 184 12.45 7.79 -7.96
N HIS A 185 12.40 9.08 -8.34
CA HIS A 185 12.14 9.50 -9.72
C HIS A 185 13.27 9.17 -10.69
N TYR A 186 14.52 9.21 -10.22
CA TYR A 186 15.68 8.92 -11.07
C TYR A 186 15.65 7.45 -11.52
N GLU A 187 15.41 6.55 -10.57
CA GLU A 187 15.30 5.11 -10.79
C GLU A 187 14.11 4.81 -11.71
N ALA A 188 12.97 5.48 -11.52
CA ALA A 188 11.81 5.35 -12.41
C ALA A 188 12.15 5.73 -13.87
N LEU A 189 12.89 6.83 -14.07
CA LEU A 189 13.32 7.26 -15.41
C LEU A 189 14.39 6.33 -16.01
N CYS A 190 15.31 5.81 -15.20
CA CYS A 190 16.28 4.79 -15.64
C CYS A 190 15.56 3.53 -16.14
N VAL A 191 14.50 3.09 -15.44
CA VAL A 191 13.68 1.94 -15.87
C VAL A 191 12.95 2.25 -17.18
N GLN A 192 12.42 3.46 -17.37
CA GLN A 192 11.81 3.88 -18.64
C GLN A 192 12.82 3.87 -19.80
N ASP A 193 14.01 4.42 -19.59
CA ASP A 193 15.08 4.45 -20.60
C ASP A 193 15.58 3.04 -20.95
N ARG A 194 15.62 2.12 -19.97
CA ARG A 194 15.86 0.69 -20.22
C ARG A 194 14.74 0.03 -21.02
N MET A 195 13.48 0.33 -20.68
CA MET A 195 12.30 -0.15 -21.41
C MET A 195 12.39 0.22 -22.90
N GLU A 196 12.73 1.49 -23.21
CA GLU A 196 12.91 1.98 -24.57
C GLU A 196 14.10 1.31 -25.29
N ARG A 197 15.26 1.16 -24.63
CA ARG A 197 16.41 0.44 -25.19
C ARG A 197 16.13 -1.03 -25.46
N GLY A 198 15.29 -1.66 -24.63
CA GLY A 198 14.81 -3.03 -24.80
C GLY A 198 13.80 -3.20 -25.93
N GLY A 199 13.44 -2.11 -26.63
CA GLY A 199 12.46 -2.13 -27.72
C GLY A 199 11.01 -2.19 -27.25
N VAL A 200 10.75 -2.02 -25.95
CA VAL A 200 9.39 -1.97 -25.39
C VAL A 200 8.98 -0.49 -25.35
N CYS A 201 7.93 -0.13 -26.08
CA CYS A 201 7.49 1.27 -26.13
C CYS A 201 6.70 1.63 -24.85
N PRO A 202 7.05 2.73 -24.15
CA PRO A 202 6.25 3.26 -23.05
C PRO A 202 4.81 3.53 -23.47
N ASP A 203 3.85 3.10 -22.66
CA ASP A 203 2.44 3.35 -22.90
C ASP A 203 1.89 4.46 -21.99
N ILE A 204 0.60 4.75 -22.13
CA ILE A 204 -0.03 5.80 -21.33
C ILE A 204 -0.01 5.49 -19.83
N VAL A 205 0.06 4.21 -19.43
CA VAL A 205 0.16 3.80 -18.03
C VAL A 205 1.55 4.14 -17.48
N THR A 206 2.60 3.95 -18.28
CA THR A 206 3.96 4.40 -17.97
C THR A 206 3.99 5.90 -17.67
N TYR A 207 3.53 6.71 -18.62
CA TYR A 207 3.55 8.17 -18.49
C TYR A 207 2.63 8.68 -17.37
N ASN A 208 1.44 8.10 -17.20
CA ASN A 208 0.54 8.48 -16.11
C ASN A 208 1.16 8.23 -14.73
N SER A 209 1.91 7.14 -14.56
CA SER A 209 2.60 6.84 -13.30
C SER A 209 3.67 7.89 -12.97
N LEU A 210 4.49 8.26 -13.97
CA LEU A 210 5.53 9.27 -13.82
C LEU A 210 4.93 10.65 -13.57
N VAL A 211 3.99 11.10 -14.41
CA VAL A 211 3.30 12.39 -14.28
C VAL A 211 2.63 12.51 -12.92
N TYR A 212 1.91 11.47 -12.47
CA TYR A 212 1.28 11.45 -11.16
C TYR A 212 2.29 11.62 -10.02
N SER A 213 3.43 10.93 -10.10
CA SER A 213 4.47 11.03 -9.08
C SER A 213 5.00 12.46 -8.94
N TYR A 214 5.36 13.11 -10.04
CA TYR A 214 5.81 14.50 -10.03
C TYR A 214 4.71 15.47 -9.57
N CYS A 215 3.47 15.27 -10.01
CA CYS A 215 2.35 16.10 -9.56
C CYS A 215 2.10 15.99 -8.06
N ARG A 216 2.26 14.80 -7.46
CA ARG A 216 2.04 14.57 -6.03
C ARG A 216 3.08 15.27 -5.15
N GLU A 217 4.27 15.54 -5.69
CA GLU A 217 5.34 16.29 -5.04
C GLU A 217 5.38 17.77 -5.46
N ASP A 218 4.31 18.25 -6.11
CA ASP A 218 4.17 19.62 -6.61
C ASP A 218 5.28 20.06 -7.60
N ARG A 219 5.99 19.09 -8.19
CA ARG A 219 7.03 19.29 -9.23
C ARG A 219 6.42 19.42 -10.62
N MET A 220 5.59 20.45 -10.79
CA MET A 220 4.74 20.60 -11.98
C MET A 220 5.50 20.89 -13.28
N ARG A 221 6.74 21.41 -13.21
CA ARG A 221 7.55 21.66 -14.41
C ARG A 221 7.97 20.34 -15.07
N GLU A 222 8.42 19.40 -14.26
CA GLU A 222 8.81 18.05 -14.68
C GLU A 222 7.59 17.25 -15.15
N ALA A 223 6.47 17.33 -14.42
CA ALA A 223 5.22 16.70 -14.86
C ALA A 223 4.75 17.19 -16.25
N LEU A 224 4.80 18.50 -16.49
CA LEU A 224 4.42 19.07 -17.80
C LEU A 224 5.43 18.73 -18.90
N ARG A 225 6.72 18.58 -18.56
CA ARG A 225 7.73 18.10 -19.53
C ARG A 225 7.38 16.68 -19.99
N LEU A 226 7.14 15.77 -19.05
CA LEU A 226 6.75 14.39 -19.36
C LEU A 226 5.45 14.32 -20.16
N PHE A 227 4.46 15.15 -19.82
CA PHE A 227 3.22 15.26 -20.60
C PHE A 227 3.47 15.64 -22.07
N LYS A 228 4.39 16.56 -22.34
CA LYS A 228 4.76 16.95 -23.70
C LYS A 228 5.62 15.91 -24.42
N GLU A 229 6.31 15.07 -23.66
CA GLU A 229 7.17 14.01 -24.17
C GLU A 229 6.42 12.69 -24.41
N ILE A 230 5.11 12.63 -24.14
CA ILE A 230 4.28 11.45 -24.44
C ILE A 230 4.38 11.15 -25.94
N LYS A 231 5.10 10.07 -26.27
CA LYS A 231 5.30 9.55 -27.63
C LYS A 231 4.55 8.23 -27.79
N GLY A 232 3.95 8.02 -28.96
CA GLY A 232 3.29 6.75 -29.29
C GLY A 232 2.00 6.43 -28.52
N ALA A 233 1.56 7.33 -27.63
CA ALA A 233 0.33 7.23 -26.87
C ALA A 233 -0.43 8.57 -26.87
N ALA A 234 -1.74 8.52 -26.68
CA ALA A 234 -2.57 9.72 -26.52
C ALA A 234 -2.85 9.98 -25.03
N PRO A 235 -2.70 11.22 -24.54
CA PRO A 235 -3.18 11.59 -23.21
C PRO A 235 -4.64 11.22 -23.02
N ASN A 236 -4.97 10.60 -21.89
CA ASN A 236 -6.32 10.16 -21.57
C ASN A 236 -6.90 10.95 -20.39
N HIS A 237 -8.10 10.55 -19.95
CA HIS A 237 -8.80 11.20 -18.82
C HIS A 237 -7.93 11.25 -17.55
N VAL A 238 -7.19 10.17 -17.27
CA VAL A 238 -6.28 10.08 -16.11
C VAL A 238 -5.11 11.06 -16.24
N THR A 239 -4.52 11.20 -17.43
CA THR A 239 -3.41 12.13 -17.68
C THR A 239 -3.82 13.57 -17.39
N TYR A 240 -4.91 14.04 -18.01
CA TYR A 240 -5.39 15.40 -17.84
C TYR A 240 -5.87 15.66 -16.41
N THR A 241 -6.63 14.74 -15.82
CA THR A 241 -7.14 14.89 -14.45
C THR A 241 -6.00 14.95 -13.43
N THR A 242 -4.94 14.17 -13.63
CA THR A 242 -3.74 14.20 -12.77
C THR A 242 -3.03 15.56 -12.82
N LEU A 243 -2.82 16.11 -14.02
CA LEU A 243 -2.20 17.42 -14.18
C LEU A 243 -3.08 18.54 -13.63
N ILE A 244 -4.40 18.49 -13.89
CA ILE A 244 -5.37 19.45 -13.35
C ILE A 244 -5.35 19.42 -11.82
N ASP A 245 -5.39 18.23 -11.20
CA ASP A 245 -5.31 18.08 -9.74
C ASP A 245 -3.98 18.60 -9.17
N GLY A 246 -2.86 18.36 -9.86
CA GLY A 246 -1.55 18.92 -9.51
C GLY A 246 -1.53 20.45 -9.56
N TYR A 247 -2.00 21.06 -10.64
CA TYR A 247 -2.07 22.52 -10.76
C TYR A 247 -3.10 23.15 -9.81
N CYS A 248 -4.18 22.43 -9.48
CA CYS A 248 -5.10 22.82 -8.42
C CYS A 248 -4.38 22.92 -7.07
N ARG A 249 -3.51 21.96 -6.70
CA ARG A 249 -2.75 22.04 -5.44
C ARG A 249 -1.82 23.26 -5.41
N VAL A 250 -1.05 23.47 -6.47
CA VAL A 250 -0.12 24.60 -6.58
C VAL A 250 -0.84 25.96 -6.67
N GLY A 251 -2.11 25.98 -7.07
CA GLY A 251 -2.92 27.20 -7.17
C GLY A 251 -2.79 27.95 -8.49
N ASP A 252 -2.24 27.32 -9.54
CA ASP A 252 -2.19 27.91 -10.88
C ASP A 252 -3.49 27.65 -11.63
N ILE A 253 -4.50 28.48 -11.34
CA ILE A 253 -5.83 28.39 -11.96
C ILE A 253 -5.77 28.64 -13.48
N GLY A 254 -4.81 29.44 -13.96
CA GLY A 254 -4.62 29.67 -15.39
C GLY A 254 -4.28 28.39 -16.13
N LYS A 255 -3.35 27.60 -15.58
CA LYS A 255 -3.00 26.28 -16.13
C LYS A 255 -4.13 25.27 -16.01
N VAL A 256 -4.88 25.29 -14.91
CA VAL A 256 -6.07 24.44 -14.74
C VAL A 256 -7.09 24.67 -15.86
N LEU A 257 -7.44 25.94 -16.15
CA LEU A 257 -8.38 26.27 -17.22
C LEU A 257 -7.85 25.92 -18.61
N GLN A 258 -6.55 26.16 -18.84
CA GLN A 258 -5.89 25.76 -20.09
C GLN A 258 -5.98 24.25 -20.32
N LEU A 259 -5.53 23.43 -19.36
CA LEU A 259 -5.54 21.97 -19.47
C LEU A 259 -6.95 21.42 -19.61
N ARG A 260 -7.92 22.04 -18.95
CA ARG A 260 -9.34 21.69 -19.11
C ARG A 260 -9.81 21.95 -20.55
N GLY A 261 -9.45 23.08 -21.14
CA GLY A 261 -9.76 23.37 -22.54
C GLY A 261 -9.07 22.42 -23.52
N GLU A 262 -7.81 22.07 -23.26
CA GLU A 262 -7.05 21.08 -24.05
C GLU A 262 -7.69 19.67 -23.96
N MET A 263 -8.17 19.29 -22.76
CA MET A 263 -8.91 18.05 -22.53
C MET A 263 -10.19 18.01 -23.38
N GLU A 264 -11.01 19.07 -23.33
CA GLU A 264 -12.26 19.16 -24.10
C GLU A 264 -12.01 19.21 -25.62
N ALA A 265 -10.98 19.93 -26.07
CA ALA A 265 -10.57 19.96 -27.48
C ALA A 265 -10.09 18.59 -27.98
N SER A 266 -9.59 17.74 -27.08
CA SER A 266 -9.20 16.35 -27.37
C SER A 266 -10.40 15.38 -27.36
N GLY A 267 -11.63 15.88 -27.20
CA GLY A 267 -12.84 15.05 -27.10
C GLY A 267 -13.02 14.36 -25.74
N LEU A 268 -12.24 14.75 -24.73
CA LEU A 268 -12.35 14.24 -23.37
C LEU A 268 -13.07 15.26 -22.49
N PHE A 269 -14.07 14.83 -21.72
CA PHE A 269 -14.81 15.74 -20.86
C PHE A 269 -14.44 15.56 -19.37
N PRO A 270 -14.40 16.65 -18.57
CA PRO A 270 -14.17 16.55 -17.14
C PRO A 270 -15.11 15.54 -16.48
N GLY A 271 -14.55 14.63 -15.69
CA GLY A 271 -15.32 13.62 -14.95
C GLY A 271 -15.43 13.98 -13.47
N VAL A 272 -16.06 13.12 -12.67
CA VAL A 272 -16.25 13.33 -11.22
C VAL A 272 -14.93 13.67 -10.52
N VAL A 273 -13.84 12.95 -10.84
CA VAL A 273 -12.52 13.18 -10.24
C VAL A 273 -11.96 14.57 -10.59
N THR A 274 -12.16 15.03 -11.82
CA THR A 274 -11.74 16.37 -12.27
C THR A 274 -12.51 17.47 -11.53
N TYR A 275 -13.84 17.31 -11.39
CA TYR A 275 -14.67 18.23 -10.61
C TYR A 275 -14.29 18.24 -9.13
N ASN A 276 -14.01 17.07 -8.55
CA ASN A 276 -13.56 16.97 -7.15
C ASN A 276 -12.26 17.73 -6.90
N ALA A 277 -11.30 17.66 -7.82
CA ALA A 277 -10.05 18.43 -7.70
C ALA A 277 -10.30 19.95 -7.70
N LEU A 278 -11.16 20.44 -8.59
CA LEU A 278 -11.54 21.85 -8.67
C LEU A 278 -12.29 22.32 -7.41
N LEU A 279 -13.31 21.55 -7.00
CA LEU A 279 -14.12 21.84 -5.82
C LEU A 279 -13.25 21.87 -4.56
N ARG A 280 -12.37 20.88 -4.37
CA ARG A 280 -11.45 20.82 -3.23
C ARG A 280 -10.62 22.09 -3.11
N LYS A 281 -9.99 22.52 -4.20
CA LYS A 281 -9.17 23.74 -4.21
C LYS A 281 -9.98 25.00 -3.92
N LEU A 282 -11.13 25.18 -4.60
CA LEU A 282 -11.97 26.36 -4.39
C LEU A 282 -12.52 26.42 -2.96
N CYS A 283 -12.89 25.27 -2.38
CA CYS A 283 -13.32 25.15 -1.00
C CYS A 283 -12.19 25.43 0.00
N GLU A 284 -10.97 24.96 -0.25
CA GLU A 284 -9.78 25.25 0.56
C GLU A 284 -9.47 26.76 0.60
N GLU A 285 -9.65 27.45 -0.52
CA GLU A 285 -9.49 28.91 -0.63
C GLU A 285 -10.69 29.70 -0.09
N GLY A 286 -11.75 29.04 0.38
CA GLY A 286 -12.97 29.68 0.86
C GLY A 286 -13.82 30.34 -0.24
N ARG A 287 -13.51 30.09 -1.52
CA ARG A 287 -14.21 30.65 -2.70
C ARG A 287 -15.50 29.89 -2.99
N MET A 288 -16.40 29.84 -2.02
CA MET A 288 -17.65 29.05 -2.08
C MET A 288 -18.58 29.48 -3.22
N GLY A 289 -18.56 30.75 -3.62
CA GLY A 289 -19.32 31.23 -4.78
C GLY A 289 -18.88 30.57 -6.09
N ASP A 290 -17.57 30.41 -6.30
CA ASP A 290 -17.05 29.71 -7.48
C ASP A 290 -17.21 28.19 -7.36
N ALA A 291 -17.05 27.62 -6.16
CA ALA A 291 -17.33 26.21 -5.92
C ALA A 291 -18.78 25.85 -6.30
N ASN A 292 -19.74 26.71 -5.97
CA ASN A 292 -21.14 26.51 -6.36
C ASN A 292 -21.38 26.61 -7.87
N LYS A 293 -20.64 27.45 -8.60
CA LYS A 293 -20.70 27.47 -10.07
C LYS A 293 -20.19 26.16 -10.66
N ILE A 294 -19.07 25.64 -10.16
CA ILE A 294 -18.51 24.35 -10.59
C ILE A 294 -19.48 23.20 -10.29
N LEU A 295 -20.16 23.24 -9.14
CA LEU A 295 -21.16 22.24 -8.80
C LEU A 295 -22.41 22.32 -9.69
N ASN A 296 -22.88 23.52 -10.02
CA ASN A 296 -23.99 23.69 -10.96
C ASN A 296 -23.61 23.17 -12.35
N GLU A 297 -22.41 23.49 -12.83
CA GLU A 297 -21.89 22.96 -14.09
C GLU A 297 -21.84 21.43 -14.09
N MET A 298 -21.37 20.81 -13.00
CA MET A 298 -21.36 19.36 -12.82
C MET A 298 -22.77 18.77 -12.96
N GLY A 299 -23.78 19.43 -12.39
CA GLY A 299 -25.19 19.06 -12.51
C GLY A 299 -25.76 19.24 -13.93
N ASP A 300 -25.44 20.35 -14.60
CA ASP A 300 -25.87 20.65 -15.97
C ASP A 300 -25.35 19.58 -16.95
N ARG A 301 -24.14 19.07 -16.69
CA ARG A 301 -23.54 17.97 -17.46
C ARG A 301 -23.98 16.58 -17.01
N LYS A 302 -24.92 16.49 -16.07
CA LYS A 302 -25.47 15.23 -15.52
C LYS A 302 -24.39 14.32 -14.92
N ILE A 303 -23.37 14.91 -14.32
CA ILE A 303 -22.33 14.18 -13.61
C ILE A 303 -22.73 14.12 -12.14
N GLU A 304 -22.96 12.92 -11.62
CA GLU A 304 -23.46 12.75 -10.26
C GLU A 304 -22.34 12.95 -9.22
N PRO A 305 -22.57 13.76 -8.17
CA PRO A 305 -21.67 13.85 -7.03
C PRO A 305 -21.45 12.49 -6.37
N ASP A 306 -20.20 12.17 -6.06
CA ASP A 306 -19.83 10.99 -5.27
C ASP A 306 -19.63 11.33 -3.78
N VAL A 307 -19.23 10.32 -2.99
CA VAL A 307 -18.92 10.47 -1.56
C VAL A 307 -17.85 11.55 -1.34
N VAL A 308 -16.83 11.60 -2.20
CA VAL A 308 -15.73 12.57 -2.11
C VAL A 308 -16.22 13.99 -2.38
N THR A 309 -17.10 14.16 -3.38
CA THR A 309 -17.73 15.44 -3.72
C THR A 309 -18.52 15.97 -2.52
N CYS A 310 -19.40 15.12 -1.97
CA CYS A 310 -20.24 15.47 -0.83
C CYS A 310 -19.40 15.82 0.40
N ASN A 311 -18.41 14.99 0.74
CA ASN A 311 -17.51 15.23 1.87
C ASN A 311 -16.71 16.52 1.75
N THR A 312 -16.24 16.84 0.54
CA THR A 312 -15.50 18.08 0.26
C THR A 312 -16.37 19.29 0.56
N LEU A 313 -17.60 19.30 0.04
CA LEU A 313 -18.56 20.40 0.24
C LEU A 313 -19.02 20.51 1.70
N ILE A 314 -19.39 19.39 2.34
CA ILE A 314 -19.81 19.35 3.75
C ILE A 314 -18.71 19.93 4.63
N ASN A 315 -17.46 19.49 4.46
CA ASN A 315 -16.32 20.02 5.21
C ASN A 315 -16.10 21.52 4.96
N ALA A 316 -16.24 21.98 3.72
CA ALA A 316 -16.10 23.39 3.38
C ALA A 316 -17.18 24.26 4.05
N TYR A 317 -18.45 23.85 3.97
CA TYR A 317 -19.58 24.52 4.61
C TYR A 317 -19.45 24.53 6.13
N CYS A 318 -19.07 23.40 6.75
CA CYS A 318 -18.77 23.33 8.17
C CYS A 318 -17.61 24.26 8.57
N LYS A 319 -16.57 24.41 7.74
CA LYS A 319 -15.45 25.32 7.99
C LYS A 319 -15.87 26.78 7.95
N ILE A 320 -16.83 27.19 7.11
CA ILE A 320 -17.35 28.56 7.09
C ILE A 320 -18.52 28.79 8.07
N GLY A 321 -18.98 27.75 8.77
CA GLY A 321 -20.04 27.83 9.77
C GLY A 321 -21.46 27.72 9.21
N ASP A 322 -21.62 27.49 7.91
CA ASP A 322 -22.92 27.29 7.27
C ASP A 322 -23.38 25.82 7.43
N MET A 323 -23.85 25.49 8.64
CA MET A 323 -24.35 24.15 8.95
C MET A 323 -25.61 23.80 8.17
N ARG A 324 -26.41 24.78 7.75
CA ARG A 324 -27.62 24.55 6.95
C ARG A 324 -27.26 23.95 5.59
N SER A 325 -26.29 24.54 4.89
CA SER A 325 -25.81 24.02 3.60
C SER A 325 -25.09 22.67 3.77
N ALA A 326 -24.30 22.51 4.84
CA ALA A 326 -23.64 21.23 5.14
C ALA A 326 -24.65 20.08 5.30
N LEU A 327 -25.70 20.27 6.09
CA LEU A 327 -26.76 19.27 6.30
C LEU A 327 -27.58 19.03 5.03
N LYS A 328 -27.82 20.07 4.22
CA LYS A 328 -28.47 19.90 2.92
C LYS A 328 -27.68 18.95 2.01
N PHE A 329 -26.35 19.08 1.96
CA PHE A 329 -25.51 18.15 1.20
C PHE A 329 -25.49 16.74 1.79
N ARG A 330 -25.48 16.62 3.12
CA ARG A 330 -25.62 15.33 3.79
C ARG A 330 -26.94 14.64 3.43
N ASN A 331 -28.05 15.37 3.40
CA ASN A 331 -29.34 14.79 3.03
C ASN A 331 -29.36 14.38 1.56
N ARG A 332 -28.82 15.21 0.65
CA ARG A 332 -28.64 14.84 -0.76
C ARG A 332 -27.79 13.58 -0.94
N MET A 333 -26.74 13.43 -0.12
CA MET A 333 -25.90 12.23 -0.10
C MET A 333 -26.74 10.98 0.23
N LEU A 334 -27.57 11.06 1.28
CA LEU A 334 -28.49 9.98 1.67
C LEU A 334 -29.55 9.68 0.61
N GLU A 335 -30.16 10.72 0.03
CA GLU A 335 -31.16 10.61 -1.05
C GLU A 335 -30.58 9.97 -2.31
N ALA A 336 -29.30 10.21 -2.61
CA ALA A 336 -28.57 9.57 -3.69
C ALA A 336 -28.11 8.14 -3.37
N GLY A 337 -28.45 7.59 -2.19
CA GLY A 337 -28.03 6.26 -1.76
C GLY A 337 -26.56 6.17 -1.34
N LEU A 338 -25.86 7.30 -1.22
CA LEU A 338 -24.48 7.35 -0.75
C LEU A 338 -24.46 7.30 0.78
N ARG A 339 -23.58 6.47 1.35
CA ARG A 339 -23.46 6.32 2.80
C ARG A 339 -22.46 7.32 3.38
N PRO A 340 -22.87 8.18 4.33
CA PRO A 340 -21.94 9.01 5.10
C PRO A 340 -20.83 8.15 5.72
N ASP A 341 -19.59 8.61 5.62
CA ASP A 341 -18.41 7.92 6.16
C ASP A 341 -17.84 8.68 7.37
N GLN A 342 -16.76 8.15 7.94
CA GLN A 342 -16.08 8.78 9.07
C GLN A 342 -15.68 10.24 8.78
N PHE A 343 -15.33 10.58 7.54
CA PHE A 343 -14.98 11.95 7.15
C PHE A 343 -16.20 12.87 7.18
N THR A 344 -17.36 12.40 6.69
CA THR A 344 -18.62 13.15 6.74
C THR A 344 -18.95 13.58 8.16
N TYR A 345 -18.97 12.64 9.10
CA TYR A 345 -19.35 12.93 10.47
C TYR A 345 -18.29 13.75 11.21
N LYS A 346 -17.00 13.49 10.99
CA LYS A 346 -15.92 14.33 11.53
C LYS A 346 -16.07 15.79 11.10
N ALA A 347 -16.41 16.03 9.84
CA ALA A 347 -16.65 17.38 9.32
C ALA A 347 -17.86 18.04 9.98
N LEU A 348 -18.99 17.33 10.08
CA LEU A 348 -20.22 17.83 10.69
C LEU A 348 -20.04 18.15 12.17
N ILE A 349 -19.43 17.24 12.94
CA ILE A 349 -19.13 17.44 14.36
C ILE A 349 -18.21 18.66 14.54
N HIS A 350 -17.18 18.80 13.70
CA HIS A 350 -16.31 19.97 13.72
C HIS A 350 -17.07 21.26 13.39
N GLY A 351 -18.01 21.19 12.45
CA GLY A 351 -18.91 22.28 12.06
C GLY A 351 -19.84 22.73 13.20
N TYR A 352 -20.53 21.81 13.87
CA TYR A 352 -21.36 22.10 15.04
C TYR A 352 -20.54 22.65 16.22
N CYS A 353 -19.32 22.12 16.43
CA CYS A 353 -18.40 22.71 17.40
C CYS A 353 -18.01 24.15 17.01
N LYS A 354 -18.15 24.57 15.74
CA LYS A 354 -17.81 25.91 15.25
C LYS A 354 -19.03 26.86 15.19
N SER A 355 -20.24 26.40 14.88
CA SER A 355 -21.46 27.23 14.75
C SER A 355 -21.81 28.01 16.02
N LYS A 356 -21.49 27.47 17.21
CA LYS A 356 -21.61 28.18 18.50
C LYS A 356 -20.90 29.54 18.57
N GLU A 357 -19.92 29.81 17.69
CA GLU A 357 -19.23 31.11 17.60
C GLU A 357 -19.98 32.18 16.77
N ILE A 358 -20.81 31.78 15.81
CA ILE A 358 -21.37 32.69 14.79
C ILE A 358 -22.83 33.04 15.09
N ASN A 359 -23.59 32.10 15.64
CA ASN A 359 -25.00 32.30 15.98
C ASN A 359 -25.17 32.26 17.51
N SER A 360 -24.85 33.36 18.20
CA SER A 360 -25.16 33.57 19.62
C SER A 360 -26.67 33.74 19.91
N ALA A 361 -27.53 33.32 18.99
CA ALA A 361 -28.97 33.37 19.10
C ALA A 361 -29.58 32.08 18.52
N LYS A 362 -30.16 31.27 19.41
CA LYS A 362 -31.20 30.25 19.21
C LYS A 362 -31.24 29.54 17.86
N GLU A 363 -30.90 28.25 17.85
CA GLU A 363 -31.77 27.15 17.37
C GLU A 363 -31.01 25.82 17.36
N ILE A 364 -31.60 24.80 18.01
CA ILE A 364 -31.10 23.43 18.24
C ILE A 364 -29.92 23.38 19.23
N ASN A 365 -30.03 22.56 20.27
CA ASN A 365 -28.91 22.24 21.15
C ASN A 365 -27.83 21.58 20.30
N ASP A 366 -26.84 22.33 19.80
CA ASP A 366 -25.69 21.82 19.04
C ASP A 366 -25.05 20.60 19.74
N ASP A 367 -25.15 20.55 21.08
CA ASP A 367 -24.69 19.43 21.92
C ASP A 367 -25.51 18.13 21.73
N GLU A 368 -26.83 18.23 21.56
CA GLU A 368 -27.68 17.08 21.24
C GLU A 368 -27.46 16.62 19.79
N ALA A 369 -27.25 17.56 18.87
CA ALA A 369 -26.91 17.23 17.48
C ALA A 369 -25.57 16.48 17.39
N ILE A 370 -24.56 16.91 18.16
CA ILE A 370 -23.26 16.24 18.24
C ILE A 370 -23.41 14.80 18.76
N LEU A 371 -24.21 14.59 19.82
CA LEU A 371 -24.45 13.25 20.38
C LEU A 371 -25.26 12.36 19.42
N ALA A 372 -26.29 12.91 18.77
CA ALA A 372 -27.07 12.17 17.78
C ALA A 372 -26.20 11.69 16.60
N LEU A 373 -25.28 12.54 16.12
CA LEU A 373 -24.33 12.14 15.06
C LEU A 373 -23.35 11.06 15.52
N LEU A 374 -22.93 11.07 16.79
CA LEU A 374 -22.12 10.00 17.36
C LEU A 374 -22.88 8.68 17.45
N ASP A 375 -24.16 8.72 17.84
CA ASP A 375 -25.00 7.52 17.91
C ASP A 375 -25.25 6.94 16.51
N GLU A 376 -25.48 7.81 15.52
CA GLU A 376 -25.70 7.40 14.13
C GLU A 376 -24.43 6.81 13.48
N LEU A 377 -23.26 7.36 13.79
CA LEU A 377 -21.96 6.80 13.41
C LEU A 377 -21.81 5.34 13.87
N VAL A 378 -22.15 5.10 15.14
CA VAL A 378 -22.02 3.79 15.78
C VAL A 378 -23.06 2.81 15.23
N GLN A 379 -24.32 3.25 15.10
CA GLN A 379 -25.38 2.45 14.47
C GLN A 379 -25.08 2.11 13.00
N GLY A 380 -24.39 3.00 12.29
CA GLY A 380 -23.90 2.78 10.93
C GLY A 380 -22.75 1.78 10.83
N GLY A 381 -22.26 1.22 11.94
CA GLY A 381 -21.16 0.26 11.97
C GLY A 381 -19.77 0.90 11.74
N ILE A 382 -19.65 2.22 11.87
CA ILE A 382 -18.38 2.92 11.71
C ILE A 382 -17.65 2.91 13.04
N CYS A 383 -16.46 2.29 13.08
CA CYS A 383 -15.62 2.28 14.28
C CYS A 383 -15.13 3.70 14.58
N VAL A 384 -15.56 4.26 15.71
CA VAL A 384 -15.12 5.58 16.17
C VAL A 384 -13.92 5.39 17.08
N ASP A 385 -12.72 5.68 16.55
CA ASP A 385 -11.48 5.60 17.32
C ASP A 385 -11.33 6.75 18.33
N ILE A 386 -10.48 6.55 19.35
CA ILE A 386 -10.16 7.51 20.42
C ILE A 386 -9.79 8.90 19.88
N SER A 387 -9.18 8.96 18.70
CA SER A 387 -8.79 10.21 18.04
C SER A 387 -9.97 11.15 17.76
N VAL A 388 -11.16 10.61 17.49
CA VAL A 388 -12.38 11.39 17.25
C VAL A 388 -12.89 11.99 18.57
N TYR A 389 -13.05 11.17 19.61
CA TYR A 389 -13.45 11.61 20.94
C TYR A 389 -12.47 12.65 21.52
N ARG A 390 -11.16 12.40 21.38
CA ARG A 390 -10.10 13.34 21.77
C ARG A 390 -10.27 14.71 21.12
N ALA A 391 -10.47 14.74 19.81
CA ALA A 391 -10.63 16.00 19.07
C ALA A 391 -11.90 16.76 19.51
N MET A 392 -12.99 16.03 19.76
CA MET A 392 -14.26 16.59 20.20
C MET A 392 -14.17 17.18 21.61
N ILE A 393 -13.76 16.37 22.58
CA ILE A 393 -13.67 16.76 23.99
C ILE A 393 -12.73 17.96 24.12
N ARG A 394 -11.53 17.89 23.54
CA ARG A 394 -10.58 19.01 23.58
C ARG A 394 -11.16 20.30 23.01
N ARG A 395 -11.96 20.22 21.95
CA ARG A 395 -12.58 21.41 21.31
C ARG A 395 -13.77 21.94 22.12
N LEU A 396 -14.60 21.07 22.68
CA LEU A 396 -15.72 21.43 23.57
C LEU A 396 -15.22 22.07 24.87
N CYS A 397 -14.21 21.48 25.50
CA CYS A 397 -13.52 22.01 26.69
C CYS A 397 -12.94 23.43 26.44
N LYS A 398 -12.34 23.66 25.27
CA LYS A 398 -11.81 25.00 24.92
C LYS A 398 -12.91 26.06 24.81
N LYS A 399 -14.13 25.64 24.44
CA LYS A 399 -15.29 26.51 24.15
C LYS A 399 -16.32 26.58 25.30
N GLU A 400 -15.91 26.23 26.51
CA GLU A 400 -16.76 26.29 27.74
C GLU A 400 -18.01 25.41 27.69
N GLY A 401 -18.08 24.46 26.74
CA GLY A 401 -19.14 23.46 26.65
C GLY A 401 -18.87 22.22 27.51
N ILE A 402 -18.57 22.41 28.80
CA ILE A 402 -18.12 21.33 29.71
C ILE A 402 -19.15 20.21 29.80
N GLY A 403 -20.43 20.54 30.04
CA GLY A 403 -21.47 19.51 30.16
C GLY A 403 -21.65 18.65 28.90
N CYS A 404 -21.40 19.20 27.71
CA CYS A 404 -21.38 18.40 26.48
C CYS A 404 -20.12 17.54 26.39
N ALA A 405 -18.96 18.09 26.77
CA ALA A 405 -17.70 17.35 26.81
C ALA A 405 -17.79 16.13 27.76
N GLU A 406 -18.40 16.29 28.93
CA GLU A 406 -18.67 15.20 29.88
C GLU A 406 -19.63 14.15 29.31
N ARG A 407 -20.70 14.57 28.61
CA ARG A 407 -21.61 13.62 27.95
C ARG A 407 -20.92 12.83 26.84
N VAL A 408 -20.06 13.47 26.05
CA VAL A 408 -19.24 12.80 25.02
C VAL A 408 -18.24 11.84 25.67
N PHE A 409 -17.63 12.23 26.80
CA PHE A 409 -16.75 11.37 27.57
C PHE A 409 -17.48 10.16 28.18
N GLY A 410 -18.67 10.37 28.75
CA GLY A 410 -19.52 9.28 29.24
C GLY A 410 -19.92 8.33 28.11
N ALA A 411 -20.31 8.85 26.95
CA ALA A 411 -20.60 8.03 25.77
C ALA A 411 -19.37 7.20 25.31
N MET A 412 -18.16 7.77 25.38
CA MET A 412 -16.92 7.04 25.12
C MET A 412 -16.70 5.89 26.13
N GLN A 413 -16.90 6.14 27.42
CA GLN A 413 -16.75 5.14 28.48
C GLN A 413 -17.79 4.02 28.39
N THR A 414 -19.05 4.33 28.09
CA THR A 414 -20.11 3.31 27.88
C THR A 414 -19.82 2.35 26.72
N ARG A 415 -18.86 2.72 25.85
CA ARG A 415 -18.43 1.95 24.68
C ARG A 415 -17.08 1.26 24.91
N GLU A 416 -16.58 1.24 26.15
CA GLU A 416 -15.31 0.61 26.55
C GLU A 416 -14.07 1.17 25.83
N ILE A 417 -14.16 2.40 25.30
CA ILE A 417 -13.01 3.09 24.71
C ILE A 417 -12.24 3.80 25.83
N LEU A 418 -11.00 3.38 26.07
CA LEU A 418 -10.13 4.01 27.05
C LEU A 418 -9.72 5.42 26.58
N GLY A 419 -9.85 6.40 27.46
CA GLY A 419 -9.34 7.76 27.22
C GLY A 419 -7.82 7.81 27.31
N ASP A 420 -7.22 8.83 26.70
CA ASP A 420 -5.79 9.10 26.82
C ASP A 420 -5.52 10.37 27.62
N THR A 421 -4.26 10.61 27.94
CA THR A 421 -3.83 11.77 28.75
C THR A 421 -4.34 13.11 28.19
N VAL A 422 -4.53 13.22 26.86
CA VAL A 422 -5.03 14.45 26.23
C VAL A 422 -6.51 14.69 26.57
N ILE A 423 -7.34 13.63 26.59
CA ILE A 423 -8.75 13.72 26.98
C ILE A 423 -8.87 14.14 28.45
N TYR A 424 -8.22 13.41 29.34
CA TYR A 424 -8.26 13.65 30.79
C TYR A 424 -7.77 15.06 31.16
N SER A 425 -6.60 15.47 30.64
CA SER A 425 -6.06 16.81 30.88
C SER A 425 -6.95 17.93 30.30
N SER A 426 -7.63 17.69 29.17
CA SER A 426 -8.54 18.68 28.57
C SER A 426 -9.80 18.89 29.42
N LEU A 427 -10.35 17.82 30.00
CA LEU A 427 -11.50 17.87 30.91
C LEU A 427 -11.09 18.53 32.23
N ALA A 428 -10.01 18.06 32.86
CA ALA A 428 -9.48 18.64 34.09
C ALA A 428 -9.25 20.16 33.99
N TYR A 429 -8.59 20.59 32.91
CA TYR A 429 -8.36 22.02 32.66
C TYR A 429 -9.66 22.81 32.48
N ALA A 430 -10.67 22.23 31.83
CA ALA A 430 -11.95 22.89 31.64
C ALA A 430 -12.69 23.08 32.98
N HIS A 431 -12.75 22.05 33.84
CA HIS A 431 -13.34 22.14 35.18
C HIS A 431 -12.60 23.16 36.05
N PHE A 432 -11.26 23.17 35.99
CA PHE A 432 -10.45 24.16 36.70
C PHE A 432 -10.78 25.60 36.26
N ARG A 433 -10.96 25.85 34.96
CA ARG A 433 -11.33 27.18 34.43
C ARG A 433 -12.69 27.68 34.94
N VAL A 434 -13.62 26.78 35.24
CA VAL A 434 -14.97 27.11 35.76
C VAL A 434 -15.01 27.15 37.29
N GLY A 435 -13.89 26.83 37.96
CA GLY A 435 -13.75 26.88 39.42
C GLY A 435 -14.16 25.58 40.13
N ASP A 436 -14.39 24.49 39.39
CA ASP A 436 -14.71 23.17 39.94
C ASP A 436 -13.42 22.36 40.17
N ALA A 437 -12.74 22.66 41.27
CA ALA A 437 -11.47 22.02 41.62
C ALA A 437 -11.62 20.52 41.96
N VAL A 438 -12.80 20.08 42.40
CA VAL A 438 -13.06 18.69 42.80
C VAL A 438 -13.10 17.80 41.57
N SER A 439 -13.91 18.14 40.57
CA SER A 439 -13.97 17.38 39.32
C SER A 439 -12.66 17.48 38.53
N ALA A 440 -11.96 18.63 38.61
CA ALA A 440 -10.65 18.78 38.00
C ALA A 440 -9.60 17.79 38.56
N SER A 441 -9.58 17.57 39.88
CA SER A 441 -8.70 16.58 40.51
C SER A 441 -9.07 15.16 40.10
N ALA A 442 -10.37 14.84 40.05
CA ALA A 442 -10.85 13.50 39.71
C ALA A 442 -10.48 13.05 38.28
N PHE A 443 -10.25 13.98 37.36
CA PHE A 443 -9.76 13.66 36.01
C PHE A 443 -8.22 13.54 35.92
N LEU A 444 -7.48 13.91 36.97
CA LEU A 444 -6.01 13.84 37.04
C LEU A 444 -5.50 12.67 37.88
N ASP A 445 -6.36 12.12 38.76
CA ASP A 445 -6.16 10.87 39.50
C ASP A 445 -6.33 9.65 38.59
#